data_AF-A0A8J3A6C9-F1
#
_entry.id   AF-A0A8J3A6C9-F1
#
_cell.length_a   1.000
_cell.length_b   1.000
_cell.length_c   1.000
_cell.angle_alpha   90.00
_cell.angle_beta   90.00
_cell.angle_gamma   90.00
#
_symmetry.space_group_name_H-M   'P 1'
#
loop_
_entity.id
_entity.type
_entity.pdbx_description
1 polymer ?
#
loop_
_entity_poly.entity_id
_entity_poly.type
_entity_poly.pdbx_seq_one_letter_code
_entity_poly.pdbx_strand_id
1 'polypeptide(L)'
;MDFALEASVNRVLEGLSYGIEMISVVILIVGSVRFVMNVVGGVVKADVTVPQALQRARIGLGVYILAALEFLIVADIIFTVVHRTLDDVIVLAIVAAVRTVVSWFLGKEIEALSHDEGIKAGLKKGT
;
A
#
# COMPACT_ATOMS: atom_id res chain seq x y z
N MET A 1 22.42 12.55 32.65
CA MET A 1 21.91 13.34 31.50
C MET A 1 21.26 12.43 30.46
N ASP A 2 21.70 11.17 30.37
CA ASP A 2 21.26 10.19 29.37
C ASP A 2 19.76 9.83 29.47
N PHE A 3 19.21 9.67 30.68
CA PHE A 3 17.80 9.31 30.89
C PHE A 3 16.78 10.36 30.36
N ALA A 4 17.08 11.65 30.53
CA ALA A 4 16.19 12.72 30.04
C ALA A 4 16.24 12.87 28.51
N LEU A 5 17.37 12.46 27.91
CA LEU A 5 17.58 12.50 26.47
C LEU A 5 16.87 11.31 25.80
N GLU A 6 16.96 10.10 26.37
CA GLU A 6 16.20 8.93 25.91
C GLU A 6 14.68 9.15 25.96
N ALA A 7 14.16 9.69 27.07
CA ALA A 7 12.73 9.98 27.22
C ALA A 7 12.22 11.07 26.27
N SER A 8 13.10 11.94 25.78
CA SER A 8 12.76 12.97 24.78
C SER A 8 12.83 12.41 23.36
N VAL A 9 13.82 11.57 23.07
CA VAL A 9 13.98 10.90 21.76
C VAL A 9 12.82 9.93 21.49
N ASN A 10 12.45 9.09 22.47
CA ASN A 10 11.36 8.13 22.28
C ASN A 10 10.02 8.82 21.98
N ARG A 11 9.71 9.91 22.69
CA ARG A 11 8.48 10.69 22.44
C ARG A 11 8.42 11.29 21.04
N VAL A 12 9.56 11.77 20.52
CA VAL A 12 9.62 12.32 19.15
C VAL A 12 9.45 11.21 18.13
N LEU A 13 10.12 10.07 18.31
CA LEU A 13 10.06 8.94 17.39
C LEU A 13 8.68 8.26 17.37
N GLU A 14 8.04 8.10 18.53
CA GLU A 14 6.65 7.62 18.63
C GLU A 14 5.69 8.55 17.89
N GLY A 15 5.81 9.86 18.11
CA GLY A 15 4.98 10.85 17.42
C GLY A 15 5.17 10.83 15.89
N LEU A 16 6.40 10.61 15.43
CA LEU A 16 6.70 10.47 14.00
C LEU A 16 6.11 9.18 13.43
N SER A 17 6.24 8.04 14.14
CA SER A 17 5.70 6.76 13.71
C SER A 17 4.17 6.86 13.54
N TYR A 18 3.44 7.36 14.54
CA TYR A 18 2.00 7.58 14.44
C TYR A 18 1.61 8.55 13.31
N GLY A 19 2.40 9.61 13.08
CA GLY A 19 2.19 10.53 11.98
C GLY A 19 2.25 9.84 10.62
N ILE A 20 3.24 8.95 10.44
CA ILE A 20 3.43 8.20 9.20
C ILE A 20 2.32 7.14 9.03
N GLU A 21 1.92 6.45 10.10
CA GLU A 21 0.78 5.53 10.07
C GLU A 21 -0.49 6.24 9.62
N MET A 22 -0.77 7.43 10.17
CA MET A 22 -1.93 8.23 9.78
C MET A 22 -1.91 8.61 8.30
N ILE A 23 -0.75 9.00 7.77
CA ILE A 23 -0.61 9.29 6.33
C ILE A 23 -0.91 8.04 5.50
N SER A 24 -0.38 6.89 5.92
CA SER A 24 -0.60 5.60 5.25
C SER A 24 -2.07 5.23 5.20
N VAL A 25 -2.78 5.38 6.33
CA VAL A 25 -4.22 5.14 6.45
C VAL A 25 -5.00 6.08 5.54
N VAL A 26 -4.65 7.37 5.48
CA VAL A 26 -5.29 8.34 4.57
C VAL A 26 -5.12 7.93 3.11
N ILE A 27 -3.93 7.50 2.71
CA ILE A 27 -3.66 7.02 1.34
C ILE A 27 -4.54 5.80 1.01
N LEU A 28 -4.64 4.83 1.93
CA LEU A 28 -5.52 3.66 1.76
C LEU A 28 -6.98 4.06 1.62
N ILE A 29 -7.48 4.94 2.50
CA ILE A 29 -8.87 5.41 2.45
C ILE A 29 -9.16 6.08 1.11
N VAL A 30 -8.29 6.98 0.64
CA VAL A 30 -8.45 7.66 -0.65
C VAL A 30 -8.47 6.64 -1.81
N GLY A 31 -7.56 5.67 -1.79
CA GLY A 31 -7.51 4.60 -2.79
C GLY A 31 -8.78 3.75 -2.81
N SER A 32 -9.26 3.33 -1.64
CA SER A 32 -10.49 2.55 -1.48
C SER A 32 -11.72 3.32 -1.94
N VAL A 33 -11.84 4.60 -1.60
CA VAL A 33 -12.95 5.45 -2.07
C VAL A 33 -12.94 5.57 -3.59
N ARG A 34 -11.78 5.86 -4.19
CA ARG A 34 -11.65 5.93 -5.65
C ARG A 34 -11.96 4.61 -6.33
N PHE A 35 -11.55 3.48 -5.75
CA PHE A 35 -11.88 2.16 -6.25
C PHE A 35 -13.40 1.96 -6.33
N VAL A 36 -14.12 2.23 -5.24
CA VAL A 36 -15.57 2.08 -5.18
C VAL A 36 -16.26 3.01 -6.20
N MET A 37 -15.86 4.28 -6.25
CA MET A 37 -16.42 5.24 -7.20
C MET A 37 -16.24 4.80 -8.65
N ASN A 38 -15.07 4.27 -9.01
CA ASN A 38 -14.80 3.82 -10.37
C ASN A 38 -15.59 2.55 -10.73
N VAL A 39 -15.72 1.60 -9.81
CA VAL A 39 -16.51 0.38 -10.03
C VAL A 39 -18.00 0.73 -10.18
N VAL A 40 -18.55 1.51 -9.25
CA VAL A 40 -19.97 1.91 -9.29
C VAL A 40 -20.25 2.76 -10.54
N GLY A 41 -19.39 3.74 -10.84
CA GLY A 41 -19.56 4.59 -12.02
C GLY A 41 -19.50 3.83 -13.34
N GLY A 42 -18.61 2.83 -13.46
CA GLY A 42 -18.50 1.99 -14.66
C GLY A 42 -19.71 1.06 -14.86
N VAL A 43 -20.24 0.50 -13.77
CA VAL A 43 -21.41 -0.39 -13.80
C VAL A 43 -22.71 0.40 -14.07
N VAL A 44 -22.90 1.54 -13.39
CA VAL A 44 -24.12 2.37 -13.53
C VAL A 44 -24.26 2.94 -14.94
N LYS A 45 -23.14 3.30 -15.58
CA LYS A 45 -23.15 3.75 -16.99
C LYS A 45 -23.39 2.62 -18.00
N ALA A 46 -23.53 1.37 -17.53
CA ALA A 46 -23.64 0.16 -18.35
C ALA A 46 -22.53 -0.01 -19.40
N ASP A 47 -21.40 0.67 -19.20
CA ASP A 47 -20.31 0.79 -20.17
C ASP A 47 -19.44 -0.48 -20.18
N VAL A 48 -19.46 -1.22 -19.05
CA VAL A 48 -18.70 -2.45 -18.82
C VAL A 48 -19.43 -3.38 -17.84
N THR A 49 -19.14 -4.67 -17.90
CA THR A 49 -19.66 -5.65 -16.93
C THR A 49 -18.98 -5.48 -15.55
N VAL A 50 -19.65 -5.92 -14.48
CA VAL A 50 -19.10 -5.86 -13.10
C VAL A 50 -17.69 -6.45 -12.99
N PRO A 51 -17.37 -7.63 -13.57
CA PRO A 51 -16.02 -8.19 -13.52
C PRO A 51 -14.98 -7.29 -14.20
N GLN A 52 -15.34 -6.67 -15.32
CA GLN A 52 -14.43 -5.76 -16.06
C GLN A 52 -14.19 -4.46 -15.30
N ALA A 53 -15.22 -3.89 -14.67
CA ALA A 53 -15.10 -2.69 -13.84
C ALA A 53 -14.19 -2.94 -12.63
N LEU A 54 -14.36 -4.10 -11.96
CA LEU A 54 -13.49 -4.53 -10.86
C LEU A 54 -12.04 -4.70 -11.31
N GLN A 55 -11.80 -5.36 -12.44
CA GLN A 55 -10.45 -5.61 -12.95
C GLN A 55 -9.71 -4.31 -13.28
N ARG A 56 -10.38 -3.33 -13.90
CA ARG A 56 -9.79 -2.02 -14.19
C ARG A 56 -9.51 -1.22 -12.92
N ALA A 57 -10.44 -1.23 -11.97
CA ALA A 57 -10.28 -0.47 -10.72
C ALA A 57 -9.18 -1.07 -9.80
N ARG A 58 -8.94 -2.38 -9.88
CA ARG A 58 -7.90 -3.08 -9.10
C ARG A 58 -6.50 -2.52 -9.33
N ILE A 59 -6.15 -2.15 -10.57
CA ILE A 59 -4.83 -1.57 -10.88
C ILE A 59 -4.64 -0.28 -10.08
N GLY A 60 -5.62 0.62 -10.13
CA GLY A 60 -5.59 1.88 -9.39
C GLY A 60 -5.48 1.65 -7.89
N LEU A 61 -6.31 0.78 -7.33
CA LEU A 61 -6.27 0.42 -5.91
C LEU A 61 -4.90 -0.16 -5.51
N GLY A 62 -4.31 -1.00 -6.35
CA GLY A 62 -2.99 -1.58 -6.12
C GLY A 62 -1.89 -0.53 -5.97
N VAL A 63 -1.95 0.56 -6.73
CA VAL A 63 -1.00 1.69 -6.58
C VAL A 63 -1.14 2.37 -5.21
N TYR A 64 -2.36 2.62 -4.74
CA TYR A 64 -2.57 3.21 -3.41
C TYR A 64 -2.14 2.27 -2.28
N ILE A 65 -2.41 0.97 -2.42
CA ILE A 65 -1.95 -0.03 -1.45
C ILE A 65 -0.43 -0.06 -1.41
N LEU A 66 0.25 -0.09 -2.57
CA LEU A 66 1.72 -0.11 -2.63
C LEU A 66 2.31 1.15 -1.97
N ALA A 67 1.77 2.33 -2.28
CA ALA A 67 2.21 3.58 -1.69
C ALA A 67 2.01 3.61 -0.17
N ALA A 68 0.82 3.25 0.32
CA ALA A 68 0.56 3.21 1.76
C ALA A 68 1.45 2.17 2.46
N LEU A 69 1.65 1.03 1.81
CA LEU A 69 2.58 0.02 2.28
C LEU A 69 3.95 0.65 2.46
N GLU A 70 4.53 1.34 1.47
CA GLU A 70 5.84 2.02 1.54
C GLU A 70 6.04 2.86 2.81
N PHE A 71 5.05 3.67 3.18
CA PHE A 71 5.08 4.47 4.40
C PHE A 71 4.98 3.62 5.69
N LEU A 72 4.19 2.54 5.69
CA LEU A 72 4.05 1.67 6.87
C LEU A 72 5.38 1.03 7.33
N ILE A 73 6.29 0.59 6.43
CA ILE A 73 7.61 0.10 6.91
C ILE A 73 8.42 1.20 7.54
N VAL A 74 8.31 2.44 7.05
CA VAL A 74 9.06 3.53 7.68
C VAL A 74 8.57 3.71 9.12
N ALA A 75 7.26 3.65 9.34
CA ALA A 75 6.69 3.68 10.69
C ALA A 75 7.14 2.47 11.55
N ASP A 76 7.12 1.26 10.98
CA ASP A 76 7.52 0.03 11.67
C ASP A 76 9.01 0.03 12.06
N ILE A 77 9.90 0.51 11.18
CA ILE A 77 11.34 0.64 11.46
C ILE A 77 11.56 1.64 12.59
N ILE A 78 10.87 2.79 12.56
CA ILE A 78 11.00 3.81 13.62
C ILE A 78 10.52 3.26 14.96
N PHE A 79 9.37 2.58 14.99
CA PHE A 79 8.80 2.01 16.20
C PHE A 79 9.74 0.97 16.84
N THR A 80 10.41 0.16 16.01
CA THR A 80 11.30 -0.90 16.49
C THR A 80 12.68 -0.40 16.88
N VAL A 81 13.16 0.71 16.32
CA VAL A 81 14.37 1.39 16.82
C VAL A 81 14.15 1.94 18.24
N VAL A 82 12.92 2.36 18.57
CA VAL A 82 12.54 2.83 19.92
C VAL A 82 12.49 1.68 20.92
N HIS A 83 11.94 0.52 20.51
CA HIS A 83 11.77 -0.64 21.37
C HIS A 83 12.96 -1.61 21.19
N ARG A 84 14.06 -1.37 21.92
CA ARG A 84 15.24 -2.25 21.93
C ARG A 84 15.02 -3.57 22.70
N THR A 85 14.16 -4.45 22.23
CA THR A 85 14.09 -5.84 22.74
C THR A 85 14.22 -6.87 21.62
N LEU A 86 14.80 -8.05 21.92
CA LEU A 86 14.97 -9.11 20.91
C LEU A 86 13.63 -9.67 20.43
N ASP A 87 12.60 -9.65 21.28
CA ASP A 87 11.24 -10.06 20.90
C ASP A 87 10.66 -9.09 19.86
N ASP A 88 10.89 -7.79 20.00
CA ASP A 88 10.45 -6.77 19.03
C ASP A 88 11.16 -6.92 17.67
N VAL A 89 12.42 -7.37 17.67
CA VAL A 89 13.17 -7.66 16.43
C VAL A 89 12.57 -8.83 15.65
N ILE A 90 12.07 -9.87 16.34
CA ILE A 90 11.42 -11.03 15.68
C ILE A 90 10.09 -10.61 15.07
N VAL A 91 9.28 -9.83 15.80
CA VAL A 91 8.02 -9.29 15.28
C VAL A 91 8.28 -8.40 14.05
N LEU A 92 9.32 -7.56 14.09
CA LEU A 92 9.74 -6.75 12.94
C LEU A 92 10.08 -7.61 11.72
N ALA A 93 10.86 -8.67 11.90
CA ALA A 93 11.25 -9.56 10.80
C ALA A 93 10.02 -10.20 10.14
N ILE A 94 9.02 -10.58 10.93
CA ILE A 94 7.75 -11.11 10.44
C ILE A 94 6.97 -10.04 9.67
N VAL A 95 6.81 -8.83 10.23
CA VAL A 95 6.08 -7.73 9.58
C VAL A 95 6.75 -7.34 8.25
N ALA A 96 8.08 -7.21 8.24
CA ALA A 96 8.85 -6.92 7.04
C ALA A 96 8.71 -8.03 5.97
N ALA A 97 8.69 -9.31 6.39
CA ALA A 97 8.46 -10.43 5.48
C ALA A 97 7.04 -10.40 4.90
N VAL A 98 6.01 -10.16 5.72
CA VAL A 98 4.61 -10.03 5.27
C VAL A 98 4.49 -8.91 4.24
N ARG A 99 5.08 -7.73 4.50
CA ARG A 99 5.04 -6.65 3.51
C ARG A 99 5.75 -7.04 2.23
N THR A 100 6.89 -7.70 2.30
CA THR A 100 7.64 -8.12 1.10
C THR A 100 6.78 -9.04 0.24
N VAL A 101 6.09 -10.01 0.86
CA VAL A 101 5.18 -10.91 0.17
C VAL A 101 4.02 -10.14 -0.48
N VAL A 102 3.32 -9.28 0.27
CA VAL A 102 2.18 -8.51 -0.25
C VAL A 102 2.61 -7.58 -1.39
N SER A 103 3.70 -6.84 -1.22
CA SER A 103 4.25 -5.93 -2.23
C SER A 103 4.63 -6.68 -3.51
N TRP A 104 5.21 -7.87 -3.38
CA TRP A 104 5.59 -8.70 -4.52
C TRP A 104 4.38 -9.26 -5.27
N PHE A 105 3.37 -9.78 -4.54
CA PHE A 105 2.12 -10.26 -5.14
C PHE A 105 1.39 -9.15 -5.90
N LEU A 106 1.30 -7.97 -5.29
CA LEU A 106 0.61 -6.84 -5.87
C LEU A 106 1.34 -6.29 -7.10
N GLY A 107 2.67 -6.20 -7.04
CA GLY A 107 3.50 -5.84 -8.20
C GLY A 107 3.29 -6.79 -9.37
N LYS A 108 3.25 -8.11 -9.12
CA LYS A 108 2.94 -9.10 -10.15
C LYS A 108 1.52 -8.99 -10.71
N GLU A 109 0.51 -8.69 -9.88
CA GLU A 109 -0.87 -8.49 -10.35
C GLU A 109 -0.95 -7.27 -11.28
N ILE A 110 -0.29 -6.17 -10.92
CA ILE A 110 -0.23 -4.96 -11.75
C ILE A 110 0.50 -5.21 -13.06
N GLU A 111 1.66 -5.88 -13.02
CA GLU A 111 2.43 -6.22 -14.22
C GLU A 111 1.62 -7.10 -15.18
N ALA A 112 0.96 -8.15 -14.67
CA ALA A 112 0.09 -9.01 -15.45
C ALA A 112 -1.07 -8.25 -16.11
N LEU A 113 -1.70 -7.33 -15.38
CA LEU A 113 -2.81 -6.51 -15.91
C LEU A 113 -2.32 -5.52 -16.98
N SER A 114 -1.16 -4.88 -16.79
CA SER A 114 -0.59 -3.95 -17.77
C SER A 114 -0.15 -4.63 -19.08
N HIS A 115 0.40 -5.85 -18.99
CA HIS A 115 0.82 -6.61 -20.17
C HIS A 115 -0.39 -7.01 -21.04
N ASP A 116 -1.51 -7.34 -20.41
CA ASP A 116 -2.75 -7.74 -21.09
C ASP A 116 -3.42 -6.56 -21.85
N GLU A 117 -3.26 -5.32 -21.36
CA GLU A 117 -3.69 -4.12 -22.09
C GLU A 117 -2.75 -3.79 -23.28
N GLY A 118 -1.44 -3.99 -23.13
CA GLY A 118 -0.46 -3.79 -24.21
C GLY A 118 -0.69 -4.72 -25.40
N ILE A 119 -1.03 -5.99 -25.15
CA ILE A 119 -1.38 -6.95 -26.21
C ILE A 119 -2.66 -6.54 -26.96
N LYS A 120 -3.71 -6.14 -26.24
CA LYS A 120 -4.98 -5.71 -26.85
C LYS A 120 -4.82 -4.44 -27.71
N ALA A 121 -3.96 -3.51 -27.29
CA ALA A 121 -3.63 -2.32 -28.07
C ALA A 121 -2.85 -2.64 -29.36
N GLY A 122 -1.95 -3.63 -29.32
CA GLY A 122 -1.21 -4.10 -30.49
C GLY A 122 -2.10 -4.77 -31.55
N LEU A 123 -3.08 -5.58 -31.12
CA LEU A 123 -4.02 -6.26 -32.01
C LEU A 123 -4.96 -5.27 -32.74
N LYS A 124 -5.32 -4.15 -32.10
CA LYS A 124 -6.21 -3.14 -32.70
C LYS A 124 -5.55 -2.29 -33.81
N LYS A 125 -4.21 -2.25 -33.88
CA LYS A 125 -3.47 -1.46 -34.90
C LYS A 125 -3.21 -2.21 -36.21
N GLY A 126 -3.50 -3.52 -36.25
CA GLY A 126 -3.25 -4.37 -37.42
C GLY A 126 -4.47 -4.66 -38.30
N THR A 127 -5.61 -4.00 -38.06
CA THR A 127 -6.84 -4.13 -38.87
C THR A 127 -7.26 -2.78 -39.44
#